data_AF-A0AAV7JAZ5-F1
#
_entry.id   AF-A0AAV7JAZ5-F1
#
_cell.length_a   1.000
_cell.length_b   1.000
_cell.length_c   1.000
_cell.angle_alpha   90.00
_cell.angle_beta   90.00
_cell.angle_gamma   90.00
#
_symmetry.space_group_name_H-M   'P 1'
#
loop_
_entity.id
_entity.type
_entity.pdbx_description
1 polymer ?
#
loop_
_entity_poly.entity_id
_entity_poly.type
_entity_poly.pdbx_seq_one_letter_code
_entity_poly.pdbx_strand_id
1 'polypeptide(L)'
;MKLCVSHIIDTTFLFTPTSTPTFKPSLRFLAKEVLNKTIQTSPCGHDSIEDAKVCMELLLTKLQRGPEYSVSWHEDKRSIVDYMGYCGVNSLLVDHQALLGKHVKTQNVKCSFAIGDDSIVSNTIEGLNSKSYDFIWLQMHDFHTFCKKEYEEGKEVSSEEVRKLLASMLQLIEVLFNRASPGTMFIVCAGSGNLQGIKQFNAKRDQNMEKLKVLVEKARKGIAFFKFKPHQDSTTNPEY
;
A
#
# COMPACT_ATOMS: atom_id res chain seq x y z
N MET A 1 11.17 -13.21 -23.24
CA MET A 1 12.22 -14.10 -23.77
C MET A 1 11.86 -15.53 -23.40
N LYS A 2 11.53 -16.41 -24.36
CA LYS A 2 11.33 -17.85 -24.10
C LYS A 2 12.63 -18.55 -24.47
N LEU A 3 13.42 -18.93 -23.47
CA LEU A 3 14.57 -19.81 -23.64
C LEU A 3 14.02 -21.24 -23.67
N CYS A 4 14.10 -21.93 -24.82
CA CYS A 4 13.69 -23.33 -24.93
C CYS A 4 14.94 -24.19 -25.00
N VAL A 5 15.27 -24.84 -23.88
CA VAL A 5 16.45 -25.69 -23.76
C VAL A 5 16.04 -26.92 -22.95
N SER A 6 16.23 -28.11 -23.52
CA SER A 6 15.60 -29.37 -23.10
C SER A 6 16.10 -29.94 -21.77
N HIS A 7 17.14 -29.37 -21.17
CA HIS A 7 17.82 -29.91 -19.98
C HIS A 7 18.08 -28.85 -18.90
N ILE A 8 17.28 -27.79 -18.84
CA ILE A 8 17.39 -26.78 -17.77
C ILE A 8 16.51 -27.16 -16.60
N ILE A 9 17.13 -27.21 -15.42
CA ILE A 9 16.43 -27.32 -14.15
C ILE A 9 16.18 -25.91 -13.64
N ASP A 10 14.93 -25.45 -13.74
CA ASP A 10 14.50 -24.17 -13.15
C ASP A 10 14.14 -24.39 -11.68
N THR A 11 14.98 -23.88 -10.78
CA THR A 11 14.78 -23.98 -9.33
C THR A 11 13.48 -23.30 -8.89
N THR A 12 12.98 -22.28 -9.61
CA THR A 12 11.70 -21.64 -9.26
C THR A 12 10.53 -22.61 -9.46
N PHE A 13 10.54 -23.44 -10.50
CA PHE A 13 9.51 -24.44 -10.72
C PHE A 13 9.64 -25.64 -9.78
N LEU A 14 10.87 -26.05 -9.42
CA LEU A 14 11.10 -27.19 -8.52
C LEU A 14 10.41 -27.04 -7.16
N PHE A 15 10.29 -25.82 -6.66
CA PHE A 15 9.77 -25.51 -5.33
C PHE A 15 8.36 -24.91 -5.35
N THR A 16 7.75 -24.76 -6.53
CA THR A 16 6.37 -24.25 -6.65
C THR A 16 5.38 -25.41 -6.49
N PRO A 17 4.41 -25.33 -5.57
CA PRO A 17 3.32 -26.31 -5.48
C PRO A 17 2.55 -26.39 -6.80
N THR A 18 2.24 -27.60 -7.28
CA THR A 18 1.49 -27.86 -8.51
C THR A 18 0.10 -27.18 -8.54
N SER A 19 -0.44 -26.84 -7.37
CA SER A 19 -1.74 -26.17 -7.21
C SER A 19 -1.72 -24.64 -7.42
N THR A 20 -0.55 -24.00 -7.51
CA THR A 20 -0.44 -22.53 -7.63
C THR A 20 0.53 -22.10 -8.74
N PRO A 21 0.18 -22.30 -10.03
CA PRO A 21 1.08 -22.11 -11.17
C PRO A 21 1.39 -20.65 -11.54
N THR A 22 0.77 -19.66 -10.90
CA THR A 22 0.93 -18.23 -11.27
C THR A 22 2.05 -17.51 -10.53
N PHE A 23 2.63 -18.11 -9.48
CA PHE A 23 3.60 -17.44 -8.64
C PHE A 23 4.93 -18.20 -8.62
N LYS A 24 6.02 -17.49 -8.96
CA LYS A 24 7.38 -18.03 -8.95
C LYS A 24 8.14 -17.49 -7.74
N PRO A 25 8.61 -18.36 -6.82
CA PRO A 25 9.51 -17.99 -5.74
C PRO A 25 10.67 -17.11 -6.20
N SER A 26 11.03 -16.08 -5.43
CA SER A 26 12.33 -15.44 -5.61
C SER A 26 13.44 -16.36 -5.07
N LEU A 27 14.64 -16.28 -5.66
CA LEU A 27 15.80 -17.03 -5.18
C LEU A 27 16.11 -16.69 -3.71
N ARG A 28 15.98 -15.42 -3.31
CA ARG A 28 16.18 -14.95 -1.94
C ARG A 28 15.22 -15.61 -0.94
N PHE A 29 13.96 -15.80 -1.32
CA PHE A 29 13.02 -16.53 -0.49
C PHE A 29 13.41 -18.00 -0.36
N LEU A 30 13.71 -18.67 -1.48
CA LEU A 30 14.08 -20.09 -1.44
C LEU A 30 15.34 -20.33 -0.63
N ALA A 31 16.35 -19.48 -0.78
CA ALA A 31 17.58 -19.51 0.01
C ALA A 31 17.27 -19.42 1.52
N LYS A 32 16.36 -18.53 1.90
CA LYS A 32 15.95 -18.36 3.30
C LYS A 32 15.16 -19.56 3.81
N GLU A 33 14.11 -19.99 3.12
CA GLU A 33 13.21 -21.02 3.63
C GLU A 33 13.81 -22.44 3.55
N VAL A 34 14.57 -22.75 2.50
CA VAL A 34 15.09 -24.10 2.25
C VAL A 34 16.48 -24.28 2.85
N LEU A 35 17.34 -23.26 2.75
CA LEU A 35 18.75 -23.32 3.14
C LEU A 35 19.08 -22.48 4.39
N ASN A 36 18.13 -21.68 4.91
CA ASN A 36 18.37 -20.71 5.98
C ASN A 36 19.51 -19.72 5.68
N LYS A 37 19.64 -19.31 4.41
CA LYS A 37 20.66 -18.38 3.92
C LYS A 37 20.05 -17.03 3.52
N THR A 38 20.75 -15.95 3.85
CA THR A 38 20.45 -14.61 3.35
C THR A 38 21.44 -14.26 2.25
N ILE A 39 20.94 -13.94 1.06
CA ILE A 39 21.73 -13.69 -0.16
C ILE A 39 21.35 -12.32 -0.75
N GLN A 40 22.11 -11.84 -1.74
CA GLN A 40 21.82 -10.59 -2.46
C GLN A 40 21.75 -9.37 -1.53
N THR A 41 22.62 -9.32 -0.51
CA THR A 41 22.65 -8.24 0.49
C THR A 41 23.53 -7.06 0.08
N SER A 42 24.31 -7.19 -1.00
CA SER A 42 25.20 -6.15 -1.48
C SER A 42 24.41 -4.97 -2.09
N PRO A 43 24.76 -3.71 -1.76
CA PRO A 43 24.15 -2.54 -2.38
C PRO A 43 24.60 -2.34 -3.84
N CYS A 44 25.67 -3.02 -4.29
CA CYS A 44 26.28 -2.85 -5.60
C CYS A 44 25.68 -3.77 -6.69
N GLY A 45 24.54 -4.40 -6.43
CA GLY A 45 23.92 -5.40 -7.32
C GLY A 45 24.16 -6.84 -6.87
N HIS A 46 23.63 -7.79 -7.63
CA HIS A 46 23.68 -9.22 -7.28
C HIS A 46 25.00 -9.86 -7.71
N ASP A 47 25.50 -10.79 -6.90
CA ASP A 47 26.64 -11.62 -7.24
C ASP A 47 26.16 -12.89 -7.96
N SER A 48 26.51 -13.02 -9.24
CA SER A 48 26.13 -14.18 -10.06
C SER A 48 26.74 -15.50 -9.56
N ILE A 49 27.89 -15.44 -8.87
CA ILE A 49 28.55 -16.62 -8.29
C ILE A 49 27.77 -17.08 -7.06
N GLU A 50 27.32 -16.14 -6.22
CA GLU A 50 26.44 -16.42 -5.09
C GLU A 50 25.14 -17.06 -5.57
N ASP A 51 24.46 -16.42 -6.52
CA ASP A 51 23.18 -16.89 -7.07
C ASP A 51 23.29 -18.31 -7.65
N ALA A 52 24.38 -18.61 -8.38
CA ALA A 52 24.62 -19.93 -8.97
C ALA A 52 24.88 -21.01 -7.90
N LYS A 53 25.68 -20.71 -6.87
CA LYS A 53 25.95 -21.64 -5.76
C LYS A 53 24.67 -21.98 -5.01
N VAL A 54 23.87 -20.97 -4.71
CA VAL A 54 22.58 -21.12 -4.02
C VAL A 54 21.62 -21.97 -4.84
N CYS A 55 21.54 -21.75 -6.16
CA CYS A 55 20.72 -22.60 -7.04
C CYS A 55 21.13 -24.08 -6.98
N MET A 56 22.43 -24.37 -6.97
CA MET A 56 22.95 -25.75 -6.87
C MET A 56 22.63 -26.39 -5.52
N GLU A 57 22.76 -25.64 -4.42
CA GLU A 57 22.42 -26.13 -3.08
C GLU A 57 20.92 -26.38 -2.92
N LEU A 58 20.08 -25.52 -3.50
CA LEU A 58 18.64 -25.70 -3.57
C LEU A 58 18.30 -27.00 -4.33
N LEU A 59 18.90 -27.21 -5.50
CA LEU A 59 18.72 -28.45 -6.26
C LEU A 59 19.13 -29.68 -5.45
N LEU A 60 20.30 -29.64 -4.82
CA LEU A 60 20.78 -30.75 -3.98
C LEU A 60 19.81 -31.03 -2.83
N THR A 61 19.30 -29.99 -2.18
CA THR A 61 18.33 -30.14 -1.09
C THR A 61 17.01 -30.73 -1.58
N LYS A 62 16.53 -30.33 -2.76
CA LYS A 62 15.35 -30.92 -3.40
C LYS A 62 15.55 -32.41 -3.69
N LEU A 63 16.71 -32.79 -4.22
CA LEU A 63 17.04 -34.19 -4.51
C LEU A 63 17.11 -35.03 -3.21
N GLN A 64 17.67 -34.48 -2.13
CA GLN A 64 17.74 -35.16 -0.83
C GLN A 64 16.38 -35.34 -0.16
N ARG A 65 15.50 -34.32 -0.25
CA ARG A 65 14.16 -34.35 0.37
C ARG A 65 13.10 -35.02 -0.51
N GLY A 66 13.44 -35.29 -1.77
CA GLY A 66 12.56 -35.97 -2.73
C GLY A 66 11.68 -35.02 -3.56
N PRO A 67 11.06 -35.56 -4.62
CA PRO A 67 10.29 -34.77 -5.59
C PRO A 67 9.07 -34.07 -4.97
N GLU A 68 8.44 -34.67 -3.95
CA GLU A 68 7.26 -34.14 -3.27
C GLU A 68 7.56 -32.97 -2.32
N TYR A 69 8.84 -32.73 -1.98
CA TYR A 69 9.21 -31.65 -1.07
C TYR A 69 8.89 -30.28 -1.67
N SER A 70 7.91 -29.58 -1.14
CA SER A 70 7.56 -28.22 -1.55
C SER A 70 7.65 -27.27 -0.36
N VAL A 71 7.87 -25.99 -0.65
CA VAL A 71 7.72 -24.93 0.35
C VAL A 71 6.26 -24.50 0.35
N SER A 72 5.61 -24.61 1.50
CA SER A 72 4.24 -24.12 1.69
C SER A 72 4.27 -22.60 1.66
N TRP A 73 3.78 -22.03 0.56
CA TRP A 73 3.54 -20.60 0.45
C TRP A 73 2.17 -20.29 1.03
N HIS A 74 2.16 -19.76 2.25
CA HIS A 74 1.02 -18.98 2.69
C HIS A 74 1.31 -17.54 2.29
N GLU A 75 0.93 -17.17 1.07
CA GLU A 75 0.64 -15.75 0.82
C GLU A 75 -0.48 -15.40 1.78
N ASP A 76 -0.12 -14.69 2.84
CA ASP A 76 -1.11 -14.10 3.70
C ASP A 76 -1.80 -12.98 2.91
N LYS A 77 -2.87 -13.35 2.22
CA LYS A 77 -3.69 -12.44 1.39
C LYS A 77 -4.60 -11.56 2.24
N ARG A 78 -4.45 -11.56 3.56
CA ARG A 78 -5.18 -10.63 4.43
C ARG A 78 -4.79 -9.20 4.08
N SER A 79 -5.77 -8.31 4.09
CA SER A 79 -5.46 -6.88 4.08
C SER A 79 -4.67 -6.54 5.35
N ILE A 80 -3.89 -5.45 5.32
CA ILE A 80 -3.20 -4.98 6.53
C ILE A 80 -4.19 -4.77 7.69
N VAL A 81 -5.41 -4.31 7.38
CA VAL A 81 -6.46 -4.08 8.37
C VAL A 81 -7.00 -5.39 8.93
N ASP A 82 -7.20 -6.41 8.08
CA ASP A 82 -7.58 -7.76 8.56
C ASP A 82 -6.49 -8.35 9.46
N TYR A 83 -5.22 -8.16 9.10
CA TYR A 83 -4.09 -8.62 9.91
C TYR A 83 -4.03 -7.88 11.26
N MET A 84 -4.19 -6.56 11.26
CA MET A 84 -4.27 -5.76 12.49
C MET A 84 -5.44 -6.20 13.37
N GLY A 85 -6.61 -6.45 12.79
CA GLY A 85 -7.76 -6.97 13.51
C GLY A 85 -7.51 -8.36 14.11
N TYR A 86 -6.80 -9.24 13.39
CA TYR A 86 -6.37 -10.54 13.91
C TYR A 86 -5.39 -10.40 15.10
N CYS A 87 -4.54 -9.37 15.08
CA CYS A 87 -3.67 -9.02 16.21
C CYS A 87 -4.40 -8.33 17.37
N GLY A 88 -5.72 -8.14 17.28
CA GLY A 88 -6.53 -7.50 18.33
C GLY A 88 -6.55 -5.98 18.29
N VAL A 89 -6.03 -5.35 17.23
CA VAL A 89 -6.08 -3.89 17.08
C VAL A 89 -7.50 -3.46 16.71
N ASN A 90 -8.10 -2.59 17.51
CA ASN A 90 -9.44 -2.08 17.25
C ASN A 90 -9.36 -0.97 16.20
N SER A 91 -9.90 -1.26 15.00
CA SER A 91 -9.77 -0.40 13.84
C SER A 91 -11.11 0.19 13.42
N LEU A 92 -11.11 1.46 13.00
CA LEU A 92 -12.26 2.12 12.36
C LEU A 92 -11.86 2.54 10.93
N LEU A 93 -12.64 2.09 9.94
CA LEU A 93 -12.52 2.53 8.55
C LEU A 93 -13.72 3.40 8.19
N VAL A 94 -13.49 4.60 7.65
CA VAL A 94 -14.53 5.54 7.25
C VAL A 94 -14.42 5.91 5.78
N ASP A 95 -15.35 5.44 4.96
CA ASP A 95 -15.31 5.64 3.51
C ASP A 95 -16.68 5.27 2.87
N HIS A 96 -16.79 5.35 1.56
CA HIS A 96 -17.91 4.86 0.78
C HIS A 96 -18.10 3.34 0.95
N GLN A 97 -19.36 2.92 1.07
CA GLN A 97 -19.74 1.52 1.23
C GLN A 97 -19.17 0.58 0.14
N ALA A 98 -19.07 1.08 -1.10
CA ALA A 98 -18.55 0.31 -2.23
C ALA A 98 -17.07 -0.08 -2.09
N LEU A 99 -16.30 0.65 -1.27
CA LEU A 99 -14.86 0.44 -1.07
C LEU A 99 -14.58 -0.44 0.15
N LEU A 100 -15.29 -0.22 1.26
CA LEU A 100 -15.03 -0.96 2.52
C LEU A 100 -15.56 -2.39 2.52
N GLY A 101 -16.72 -2.64 1.88
CA GLY A 101 -17.44 -3.91 2.00
C GLY A 101 -16.72 -5.15 1.42
N LYS A 102 -15.58 -4.97 0.73
CA LYS A 102 -14.84 -6.06 0.07
C LYS A 102 -13.60 -6.52 0.85
N HIS A 103 -13.12 -5.73 1.82
CA HIS A 103 -11.77 -5.85 2.36
C HIS A 103 -11.70 -6.08 3.87
N VAL A 104 -12.84 -6.18 4.54
CA VAL A 104 -12.93 -6.41 5.99
C VAL A 104 -13.61 -7.75 6.26
N LYS A 105 -12.89 -8.65 6.92
CA LYS A 105 -13.35 -10.00 7.27
C LYS A 105 -13.35 -10.28 8.77
N THR A 106 -12.76 -9.39 9.58
CA THR A 106 -12.56 -9.58 11.02
C THR A 106 -13.52 -8.74 11.85
N GLN A 107 -13.79 -9.17 13.09
CA GLN A 107 -14.73 -8.49 14.00
C GLN A 107 -14.15 -7.23 14.66
N ASN A 108 -12.82 -7.13 14.77
CA ASN A 108 -12.11 -6.00 15.38
C ASN A 108 -11.98 -4.78 14.45
N VAL A 109 -12.60 -4.82 13.28
CA VAL A 109 -12.56 -3.75 12.28
C VAL A 109 -13.99 -3.28 12.03
N LYS A 110 -14.28 -2.06 12.47
CA LYS A 110 -15.57 -1.40 12.22
C LYS A 110 -15.50 -0.60 10.93
N CYS A 111 -16.54 -0.72 10.11
CA CYS A 111 -16.74 0.14 8.95
C CYS A 111 -17.83 1.18 9.25
N SER A 112 -17.56 2.45 8.95
CA SER A 112 -18.54 3.52 8.94
C SER A 112 -18.67 4.06 7.52
N PHE A 113 -19.90 4.10 7.01
CA PHE A 113 -20.17 4.51 5.63
C PHE A 113 -20.55 5.97 5.58
N ALA A 114 -19.89 6.73 4.71
CA ALA A 114 -20.17 8.14 4.50
C ALA A 114 -20.04 8.52 3.01
N ILE A 115 -20.68 9.62 2.65
CA ILE A 115 -20.60 10.21 1.31
C ILE A 115 -20.25 11.70 1.48
N GLY A 116 -19.18 12.14 0.81
CA GLY A 116 -18.65 13.49 0.90
C GLY A 116 -17.76 13.70 2.13
N ASP A 117 -16.83 14.66 2.03
CA ASP A 117 -15.75 14.80 3.00
C ASP A 117 -16.25 15.26 4.39
N ASP A 118 -17.29 16.10 4.45
CA ASP A 118 -17.89 16.56 5.72
C ASP A 118 -18.46 15.38 6.54
N SER A 119 -19.19 14.48 5.88
CA SER A 119 -19.77 13.29 6.52
C SER A 119 -18.68 12.33 6.98
N ILE A 120 -17.62 12.17 6.18
CA ILE A 120 -16.46 11.32 6.52
C ILE A 120 -15.76 11.85 7.76
N VAL A 121 -15.55 13.17 7.84
CA VAL A 121 -14.95 13.82 9.01
C VAL A 121 -15.84 13.71 10.24
N SER A 122 -17.15 13.93 10.09
CA SER A 122 -18.11 13.79 11.20
C SER A 122 -18.08 12.39 11.82
N ASN A 123 -18.17 11.35 11.00
CA ASN A 123 -18.09 9.96 11.47
C ASN A 123 -16.72 9.63 12.09
N THR A 124 -15.65 10.22 11.58
CA THR A 124 -14.30 10.06 12.15
C THR A 124 -14.21 10.72 13.53
N ILE A 125 -14.81 11.89 13.73
CA ILE A 125 -14.86 12.58 15.02
C ILE A 125 -15.61 11.74 16.06
N GLU A 126 -16.72 11.11 15.69
CA GLU A 126 -17.42 10.17 16.58
C GLU A 126 -16.51 9.00 17.01
N GLY A 127 -15.74 8.45 16.04
CA GLY A 127 -14.71 7.45 16.31
C GLY A 127 -13.64 7.93 17.27
N LEU A 128 -13.09 9.12 17.06
CA LEU A 128 -12.08 9.73 17.93
C LEU A 128 -12.62 9.96 19.35
N ASN A 129 -13.87 10.43 19.48
CA ASN A 129 -14.50 10.69 20.77
C ASN A 129 -14.77 9.43 21.58
N SER A 130 -15.05 8.31 20.91
CA SER A 130 -15.26 7.02 21.58
C SER A 130 -14.01 6.49 22.29
N LYS A 131 -12.81 6.90 21.84
CA LYS A 131 -11.50 6.44 22.33
C LYS A 131 -11.33 4.91 22.36
N SER A 132 -12.15 4.18 21.60
CA SER A 132 -12.15 2.72 21.55
C SER A 132 -11.37 2.15 20.36
N TYR A 133 -10.76 3.00 19.54
CA TYR A 133 -10.01 2.58 18.35
C TYR A 133 -8.55 2.99 18.47
N ASP A 134 -7.67 2.06 18.16
CA ASP A 134 -6.22 2.23 18.10
C ASP A 134 -5.77 2.71 16.71
N PHE A 135 -6.54 2.35 15.68
CA PHE A 135 -6.28 2.70 14.29
C PHE A 135 -7.54 3.26 13.65
N ILE A 136 -7.43 4.42 13.02
CA ILE A 136 -8.51 5.03 12.25
C ILE A 136 -8.00 5.37 10.87
N TRP A 137 -8.73 4.93 9.85
CA TRP A 137 -8.45 5.22 8.45
C TRP A 137 -9.67 5.84 7.81
N LEU A 138 -9.44 6.87 6.98
CA LEU A 138 -10.46 7.53 6.20
C LEU A 138 -9.91 7.96 4.85
N GLN A 139 -10.79 8.11 3.87
CA GLN A 139 -10.43 8.63 2.56
C GLN A 139 -11.34 9.80 2.17
N MET A 140 -10.75 10.95 1.86
CA MET A 140 -11.45 12.12 1.34
C MET A 140 -11.52 12.04 -0.20
N HIS A 141 -12.68 12.31 -0.78
CA HIS A 141 -12.98 12.09 -2.20
C HIS A 141 -13.35 13.35 -2.98
N ASP A 142 -13.68 14.47 -2.33
CA ASP A 142 -14.21 15.64 -3.03
C ASP A 142 -13.20 16.19 -4.05
N PHE A 143 -11.91 16.20 -3.69
CA PHE A 143 -10.83 16.59 -4.60
C PHE A 143 -10.74 15.69 -5.84
N HIS A 144 -10.81 14.37 -5.64
CA HIS A 144 -10.77 13.42 -6.76
C HIS A 144 -12.02 13.53 -7.64
N THR A 145 -13.19 13.70 -7.02
CA THR A 145 -14.48 13.82 -7.71
C THR A 145 -14.53 15.08 -8.56
N PHE A 146 -14.06 16.22 -8.04
CA PHE A 146 -13.91 17.46 -8.79
C PHE A 146 -12.96 17.28 -9.98
N CYS A 147 -11.75 16.77 -9.76
CA CYS A 147 -10.77 16.55 -10.84
C CYS A 147 -11.27 15.59 -11.92
N LYS A 148 -12.07 14.59 -11.54
CA LYS A 148 -12.67 13.63 -12.48
C LYS A 148 -13.75 14.29 -13.34
N LYS A 149 -14.61 15.11 -12.74
CA LYS A 149 -15.68 15.82 -13.44
C LYS A 149 -15.12 16.80 -14.48
N GLU A 150 -14.17 17.65 -14.08
CA GLU A 150 -13.53 18.61 -15.00
C GLU A 150 -12.86 17.90 -16.19
N TYR A 151 -12.26 16.73 -15.94
CA TYR A 151 -11.68 15.90 -16.98
C TYR A 151 -12.74 15.35 -17.95
N GLU A 152 -13.85 14.81 -17.43
CA GLU A 152 -14.94 14.26 -18.26
C GLU A 152 -15.62 15.35 -19.11
N GLU A 153 -15.65 16.58 -18.61
CA GLU A 153 -16.17 17.76 -19.32
C GLU A 153 -15.13 18.41 -20.26
N GLY A 154 -13.89 17.92 -20.30
CA GLY A 154 -12.82 18.44 -21.15
C GLY A 154 -12.33 19.83 -20.78
N LYS A 155 -12.58 20.27 -19.54
CA LYS A 155 -12.22 21.59 -19.03
C LYS A 155 -10.80 21.58 -18.44
N GLU A 156 -10.08 22.67 -18.63
CA GLU A 156 -8.86 22.90 -17.87
C GLU A 156 -9.20 23.26 -16.43
N VAL A 157 -8.58 22.54 -15.49
CA VAL A 157 -8.81 22.72 -14.07
C VAL A 157 -8.31 24.11 -13.64
N SER A 158 -9.23 24.95 -13.15
CA SER A 158 -8.89 26.28 -12.62
C SER A 158 -7.99 26.17 -11.39
N SER A 159 -6.86 26.88 -11.42
CA SER A 159 -5.93 26.94 -10.28
C SER A 159 -6.56 27.58 -9.04
N GLU A 160 -7.58 28.42 -9.21
CA GLU A 160 -8.25 29.07 -8.08
C GLU A 160 -9.22 28.11 -7.35
N GLU A 161 -9.97 27.32 -8.11
CA GLU A 161 -10.90 26.32 -7.56
C GLU A 161 -10.15 25.20 -6.83
N VAL A 162 -9.04 24.73 -7.41
CA VAL A 162 -8.14 23.77 -6.75
C VAL A 162 -7.64 24.31 -5.41
N ARG A 163 -7.23 25.59 -5.36
CA ARG A 163 -6.79 26.20 -4.09
C ARG A 163 -7.90 26.27 -3.06
N LYS A 164 -9.12 26.63 -3.47
CA LYS A 164 -10.30 26.65 -2.58
C LYS A 164 -10.59 25.25 -2.02
N LEU A 165 -10.55 24.22 -2.86
CA LEU A 165 -10.83 22.85 -2.47
C LEU A 165 -9.75 22.28 -1.52
N LEU A 166 -8.47 22.55 -1.82
CA LEU A 166 -7.37 22.18 -0.94
C LEU A 166 -7.43 22.93 0.40
N ALA A 167 -7.84 24.19 0.41
CA ALA A 167 -8.03 24.95 1.65
C ALA A 167 -9.15 24.34 2.51
N SER A 168 -10.28 23.97 1.90
CA SER A 168 -11.37 23.27 2.58
C SER A 168 -10.91 21.93 3.17
N MET A 169 -10.15 21.15 2.39
CA MET A 169 -9.59 19.88 2.84
C MET A 169 -8.62 20.06 4.02
N LEU A 170 -7.78 21.09 3.99
CA LEU A 170 -6.86 21.40 5.08
C LEU A 170 -7.61 21.76 6.37
N GLN A 171 -8.68 22.56 6.29
CA GLN A 171 -9.51 22.89 7.46
C GLN A 171 -10.10 21.63 8.10
N LEU A 172 -10.60 20.70 7.29
CA LEU A 172 -11.13 19.42 7.76
C LEU A 172 -10.04 18.56 8.44
N ILE A 173 -8.84 18.49 7.85
CA ILE A 173 -7.69 17.79 8.44
C ILE A 173 -7.29 18.44 9.79
N GLU A 174 -7.28 19.77 9.88
CA GLU A 174 -6.97 20.49 11.12
C GLU A 174 -7.98 20.17 12.23
N VAL A 175 -9.28 20.10 11.90
CA VAL A 175 -10.32 19.69 12.85
C VAL A 175 -10.02 18.29 13.39
N LEU A 176 -9.68 17.33 12.53
CA LEU A 176 -9.33 15.97 12.95
C LEU A 176 -8.07 15.95 13.82
N PHE A 177 -7.01 16.64 13.41
CA PHE A 177 -5.76 16.71 14.16
C PHE A 177 -5.95 17.30 15.56
N ASN A 178 -6.75 18.36 15.66
CA ASN A 178 -7.04 19.01 16.93
C ASN A 178 -7.87 18.13 17.87
N ARG A 179 -8.75 17.27 17.32
CA ARG A 179 -9.60 16.35 18.10
C ARG A 179 -8.93 15.05 18.48
N ALA A 180 -7.90 14.62 17.75
CA ALA A 180 -7.12 13.44 18.08
C ALA A 180 -6.48 13.54 19.48
N SER A 181 -6.36 12.42 20.19
CA SER A 181 -5.75 12.41 21.52
C SER A 181 -4.23 12.69 21.46
N PRO A 182 -3.61 13.26 22.51
CA PRO A 182 -2.15 13.32 22.60
C PRO A 182 -1.53 11.93 22.46
N GLY A 183 -0.36 11.84 21.82
CA GLY A 183 0.28 10.56 21.49
C GLY A 183 -0.22 9.92 20.18
N THR A 184 -1.14 10.57 19.45
CA THR A 184 -1.61 10.07 18.16
C THR A 184 -0.63 10.39 17.04
N MET A 185 -0.25 9.38 16.26
CA MET A 185 0.43 9.59 14.97
C MET A 185 -0.61 9.87 13.88
N PHE A 186 -0.48 11.01 13.21
CA PHE A 186 -1.35 11.41 12.12
C PHE A 186 -0.60 11.27 10.79
N ILE A 187 -1.17 10.54 9.82
CA ILE A 187 -0.58 10.33 8.50
C ILE A 187 -1.57 10.80 7.44
N VAL A 188 -1.12 11.68 6.55
CA VAL A 188 -1.89 12.17 5.41
C VAL A 188 -1.16 11.75 4.14
N CYS A 189 -1.77 10.84 3.38
CA CYS A 189 -1.23 10.36 2.11
C CYS A 189 -2.08 10.91 0.96
N ALA A 190 -1.52 11.82 0.17
CA ALA A 190 -2.02 12.06 -1.18
C ALA A 190 -1.52 10.91 -2.06
N GLY A 191 -2.44 10.24 -2.77
CA GLY A 191 -2.14 9.05 -3.59
C GLY A 191 -1.15 9.31 -4.73
N SER A 192 -1.13 8.42 -5.72
CA SER A 192 -0.39 8.67 -6.97
C SER A 192 -0.82 10.02 -7.53
N GLY A 193 0.15 10.84 -7.97
CA GLY A 193 -0.09 12.16 -8.55
C GLY A 193 -0.96 12.11 -9.81
N ASN A 194 -0.94 13.16 -10.64
CA ASN A 194 -1.90 13.25 -11.75
C ASN A 194 -1.74 12.10 -12.78
N LEU A 195 -2.62 11.09 -12.69
CA LEU A 195 -2.68 9.94 -13.60
C LEU A 195 -3.42 10.24 -14.92
N GLN A 196 -4.00 11.43 -15.10
CA GLN A 196 -4.80 11.77 -16.29
C GLN A 196 -4.00 11.57 -17.58
N GLY A 197 -2.74 12.02 -17.61
CA GLY A 197 -1.89 11.85 -18.79
C GLY A 197 -1.69 10.38 -19.17
N ILE A 198 -1.54 9.49 -18.18
CA ILE A 198 -1.41 8.04 -18.40
C ILE A 198 -2.73 7.44 -18.90
N LYS A 199 -3.86 7.86 -18.33
CA LYS A 199 -5.20 7.42 -18.77
C LYS A 199 -5.46 7.82 -20.23
N GLN A 200 -5.14 9.05 -20.61
CA GLN A 200 -5.25 9.54 -21.99
C GLN A 200 -4.32 8.80 -22.95
N PHE A 201 -3.08 8.55 -22.53
CA PHE A 201 -2.10 7.77 -23.30
C PHE A 201 -2.65 6.36 -23.60
N ASN A 202 -3.17 5.68 -22.58
CA ASN A 202 -3.77 4.35 -22.72
C ASN A 202 -5.03 4.35 -23.58
N ALA A 203 -5.91 5.36 -23.43
CA ALA A 203 -7.13 5.48 -24.24
C ALA A 203 -6.83 5.68 -25.73
N LYS A 204 -5.77 6.41 -26.06
CA LYS A 204 -5.30 6.63 -27.45
C LYS A 204 -4.55 5.42 -28.03
N ARG A 205 -4.31 4.37 -27.22
CA ARG A 205 -3.48 3.19 -27.56
C ARG A 205 -2.11 3.61 -28.14
N ASP A 206 -1.58 4.71 -27.62
CA ASP A 206 -0.27 5.24 -28.02
C ASP A 206 0.81 4.24 -27.61
N GLN A 207 1.77 3.96 -28.49
CA GLN A 207 2.86 2.99 -28.26
C GLN A 207 4.18 3.67 -27.91
N ASN A 208 4.22 5.01 -27.84
CA ASN A 208 5.43 5.75 -27.55
C ASN A 208 5.83 5.58 -26.08
N MET A 209 6.74 4.64 -25.84
CA MET A 209 7.24 4.30 -24.50
C MET A 209 7.96 5.47 -23.81
N GLU A 210 8.62 6.35 -24.56
CA GLU A 210 9.35 7.49 -23.97
C GLU A 210 8.38 8.53 -23.42
N LYS A 211 7.30 8.79 -24.16
CA LYS A 211 6.18 9.61 -23.71
C LYS A 211 5.49 9.02 -22.49
N LEU A 212 5.30 7.69 -22.44
CA LEU A 212 4.74 7.01 -21.27
C LEU A 212 5.65 7.17 -20.03
N LYS A 213 6.97 7.01 -20.19
CA LYS A 213 7.92 7.19 -19.08
C LYS A 213 7.82 8.58 -18.46
N VAL A 214 7.81 9.64 -19.28
CA VAL A 214 7.67 11.03 -18.80
C VAL A 214 6.36 11.23 -18.04
N LEU A 215 5.26 10.66 -18.54
CA LEU A 215 3.95 10.73 -17.88
C LEU A 215 3.92 9.97 -16.55
N VAL A 216 4.54 8.78 -16.50
CA VAL A 216 4.69 7.98 -15.27
C VAL A 216 5.56 8.70 -14.25
N GLU A 217 6.67 9.29 -14.66
CA GLU A 217 7.56 10.05 -13.78
C GLU A 217 6.85 11.27 -13.20
N LYS A 218 6.07 12.00 -14.00
CA LYS A 218 5.25 13.11 -13.53
C LYS A 218 4.17 12.66 -12.54
N ALA A 219 3.56 11.50 -12.76
CA ALA A 219 2.51 10.96 -11.88
C ALA A 219 3.05 10.33 -10.59
N ARG A 220 4.34 9.94 -10.54
CA ARG A 220 4.96 9.33 -9.35
C ARG A 220 5.24 10.29 -8.20
N LYS A 221 4.92 11.57 -8.34
CA LYS A 221 5.06 12.59 -7.29
C LYS A 221 3.91 12.53 -6.28
N GLY A 222 3.71 11.37 -5.65
CA GLY A 222 2.85 11.25 -4.48
C GLY A 222 3.45 12.02 -3.30
N ILE A 223 2.61 12.50 -2.40
CA ILE A 223 3.05 13.27 -1.24
C ILE A 223 2.44 12.63 0.00
N ALA A 224 3.29 12.30 0.97
CA ALA A 224 2.85 11.83 2.27
C ALA A 224 3.42 12.72 3.36
N PHE A 225 2.57 13.11 4.30
CA PHE A 225 2.94 13.86 5.49
C PHE A 225 2.64 13.00 6.70
N PHE A 226 3.50 13.05 7.70
CA PHE A 226 3.21 12.47 9.01
C PHE A 226 3.53 13.49 10.09
N LYS A 227 2.71 13.51 11.14
CA LYS A 227 2.90 14.38 12.29
C LYS A 227 2.49 13.62 13.54
N PHE A 228 3.36 13.63 14.53
CA PHE A 228 3.05 13.11 15.85
C PHE A 228 2.44 14.21 16.70
N LYS A 229 1.31 13.93 17.34
CA LYS A 229 0.72 14.86 18.32
C LYS A 229 1.41 14.63 19.66
N PRO A 230 2.19 15.61 20.16
CA PRO A 230 2.94 15.42 21.40
C PRO A 230 1.98 15.19 22.58
N HIS A 231 2.47 14.51 23.62
CA HIS A 231 1.79 14.53 24.91
C HIS A 231 1.74 15.97 25.41
N GLN A 232 0.61 16.38 25.98
CA GLN A 232 0.59 17.62 26.76
C GLN A 232 1.39 17.34 28.02
N ASP A 233 2.67 17.71 28.01
CA ASP A 233 3.47 17.70 29.22
C ASP A 233 2.77 18.64 30.22
N SER A 234 2.37 18.08 31.36
CA SER A 234 1.89 18.87 32.49
C SER A 234 3.03 19.80 32.92
N THR A 235 2.88 21.09 32.61
CA THR A 235 3.47 22.22 33.33
C THR A 235 4.94 22.08 33.71
N THR A 236 5.86 22.50 32.82
CA THR A 236 7.05 23.20 33.32
C THR A 236 6.60 24.57 33.81
N ASN A 237 6.32 24.64 35.11
CA ASN A 237 6.22 25.90 35.84
C ASN A 237 7.57 26.62 35.69
N PRO A 238 7.68 27.81 35.10
CA PRO A 238 8.89 28.59 35.21
C PRO A 238 8.88 29.24 36.59
N GLU A 239 9.39 28.51 37.60
CA GLU A 239 9.92 29.15 38.80
C GLU A 239 11.40 29.47 38.58
N TYR A 240 11.76 30.67 39.07
CA TYR A 240 13.04 31.39 39.05
C TYR A 240 13.30 32.31 37.84
#